data_AF-A0A2D9PMJ7-F1
#
_entry.id   AF-A0A2D9PMJ7-F1
#
_cell.length_a   1.000
_cell.length_b   1.000
_cell.length_c   1.000
_cell.angle_alpha   90.00
_cell.angle_beta   90.00
_cell.angle_gamma   90.00
#
_symmetry.space_group_name_H-M   'P 1'
#
loop_
_entity.id
_entity.type
_entity.pdbx_description
1 polymer ?
#
loop_
_entity_poly.entity_id
_entity_poly.type
_entity_poly.pdbx_seq_one_letter_code
_entity_poly.pdbx_strand_id
1 'polypeptide(L)'
;MPQTKFKYITVTAVIVANMVGTGVFTSLGFQLLDIQSGFALLLLWILGGLTALCGAISYAELGATLPRSGGEYNFLSQIYHPAAGFVSGWISMSVGFAAPTALAAMTFSAYFTSSLFGEVSNFVEQVIAVSLLLLL
;
A
#
# COMPACT_ATOMS: atom_id res chain seq x y z
N MET A 1 -12.80 14.46 -27.92
CA MET A 1 -11.46 14.21 -28.51
C MET A 1 -10.60 13.61 -27.41
N PRO A 2 -10.19 12.32 -27.44
CA PRO A 2 -9.45 11.79 -26.31
C PRO A 2 -8.00 12.28 -26.40
N GLN A 3 -7.65 13.17 -25.47
CA GLN A 3 -6.29 13.66 -25.23
C GLN A 3 -5.47 12.49 -24.67
N THR A 4 -4.80 11.70 -25.51
CA THR A 4 -3.81 10.70 -25.10
C THR A 4 -2.54 11.41 -24.59
N LYS A 5 -2.64 12.05 -23.42
CA LYS A 5 -1.53 12.79 -22.80
C LYS A 5 -0.43 11.90 -22.24
N PHE A 6 -0.66 10.59 -22.07
CA PHE A 6 0.30 9.67 -21.47
C PHE A 6 0.47 8.39 -22.29
N LYS A 7 1.73 7.95 -22.45
CA LYS A 7 2.06 6.67 -23.08
C LYS A 7 1.78 5.52 -22.10
N TYR A 8 1.33 4.37 -22.62
CA TYR A 8 1.04 3.18 -21.80
C TYR A 8 2.21 2.79 -20.89
N ILE A 9 3.44 2.83 -21.43
CA ILE A 9 4.66 2.52 -20.67
C ILE A 9 4.82 3.41 -19.43
N THR A 10 4.53 4.71 -19.56
CA THR A 10 4.62 5.67 -18.45
C THR A 10 3.59 5.34 -17.37
N VAL A 11 2.34 5.08 -17.77
CA VAL A 11 1.26 4.75 -16.82
C VAL A 11 1.57 3.44 -16.08
N THR A 12 1.99 2.40 -16.80
CA THR A 12 2.38 1.12 -16.20
C THR A 12 3.56 1.29 -15.24
N ALA A 13 4.59 2.03 -15.62
CA ALA A 13 5.75 2.26 -14.76
C ALA A 13 5.37 2.97 -13.45
N VAL A 14 4.49 3.98 -13.52
CA VAL A 14 4.00 4.68 -12.32
C VAL A 14 3.19 3.74 -11.42
N ILE A 15 2.33 2.89 -11.99
CA ILE A 15 1.56 1.91 -11.20
C ILE A 15 2.51 0.92 -10.52
N VAL A 16 3.47 0.35 -11.25
CA VAL A 16 4.44 -0.59 -10.68
C VAL A 16 5.24 0.06 -9.55
N ALA A 17 5.70 1.30 -9.74
CA ALA A 17 6.43 2.04 -8.70
C ALA A 17 5.60 2.32 -7.44
N ASN A 18 4.28 2.52 -7.57
CA ASN A 18 3.39 2.72 -6.42
C ASN A 18 2.98 1.40 -5.75
N MET A 19 2.89 0.30 -6.50
CA MET A 19 2.48 -1.01 -5.96
C MET A 19 3.63 -1.76 -5.26
N VAL A 20 4.85 -1.64 -5.78
CA VAL A 20 6.03 -2.30 -5.20
C VAL A 20 6.61 -1.45 -4.07
N GLY A 21 6.20 -1.77 -2.84
CA GLY A 21 6.68 -1.10 -1.62
C GLY A 21 7.59 -1.96 -0.74
N THR A 22 7.84 -1.49 0.48
CA THR A 22 8.66 -2.19 1.49
C THR A 22 8.07 -3.52 1.95
N GLY A 23 6.77 -3.75 1.70
CA GLY A 23 6.05 -4.97 2.06
C GLY A 23 6.67 -6.26 1.54
N VAL A 24 7.39 -6.22 0.42
CA VAL A 24 8.09 -7.40 -0.11
C VAL A 24 9.17 -7.88 0.87
N PHE A 25 9.86 -6.97 1.56
CA PHE A 25 10.91 -7.32 2.52
C PHE A 25 10.35 -7.73 3.88
N THR A 26 9.34 -7.00 4.37
CA THR A 26 8.77 -7.25 5.70
C THR A 26 7.84 -8.46 5.73
N SER A 27 6.92 -8.57 4.77
CA SER A 27 5.90 -9.63 4.78
C SER A 27 6.53 -11.00 4.59
N LEU A 28 7.55 -11.12 3.74
CA LEU A 28 8.33 -12.36 3.62
C LEU A 28 8.99 -12.72 4.95
N GLY A 29 9.61 -11.74 5.62
CA GLY A 29 10.22 -11.95 6.94
C GLY A 29 9.25 -12.54 7.96
N PHE A 30 8.04 -11.97 8.07
CA PHE A 30 7.00 -12.51 8.96
C PHE A 30 6.47 -13.88 8.51
N GLN A 31 6.26 -14.09 7.21
CA GLN A 31 5.76 -15.35 6.67
C GLN A 31 6.73 -16.52 6.91
N LEU A 32 8.05 -16.28 6.87
CA LEU A 32 9.05 -17.32 7.11
C LEU A 32 9.09 -17.79 8.57
N LEU A 33 8.63 -16.98 9.53
CA LEU A 33 8.57 -17.38 10.94
C LEU A 33 7.56 -18.52 11.15
N ASP A 34 6.43 -18.45 10.44
CA ASP A 34 5.33 -19.41 10.59
C ASP A 34 5.36 -20.52 9.51
N ILE A 35 5.80 -20.20 8.29
CA ILE A 35 5.78 -21.11 7.14
C ILE A 35 7.21 -21.43 6.69
N GLN A 36 7.72 -22.57 7.14
CA GLN A 36 9.06 -23.04 6.80
C GLN A 36 9.15 -23.79 5.46
N SER A 37 8.02 -24.01 4.78
CA SER A 37 7.97 -24.65 3.46
C SER A 37 7.96 -23.62 2.34
N GLY A 38 9.02 -23.58 1.52
CA GLY A 38 9.13 -22.67 0.38
C GLY A 38 8.02 -22.87 -0.66
N PHE A 39 7.53 -24.09 -0.85
CA PHE A 39 6.41 -24.36 -1.77
C PHE A 39 5.11 -23.71 -1.29
N ALA A 40 4.81 -23.82 0.00
CA ALA A 40 3.61 -23.22 0.59
C ALA A 40 3.65 -21.68 0.48
N LEU A 41 4.83 -21.09 0.67
CA LEU A 41 5.03 -19.65 0.55
C LEU A 41 4.84 -19.15 -0.89
N LEU A 42 5.38 -19.86 -1.89
CA LEU A 42 5.14 -19.54 -3.30
C LEU A 42 3.66 -19.65 -3.68
N LEU A 43 2.97 -20.67 -3.19
CA LEU A 43 1.54 -20.85 -3.44
C LEU A 43 0.73 -19.69 -2.84
N LEU A 44 1.05 -19.28 -1.61
CA LEU A 44 0.44 -18.13 -0.95
C LEU A 44 0.62 -16.83 -1.77
N TRP A 45 1.81 -16.61 -2.33
CA TRP A 45 2.08 -15.47 -3.19
C TRP A 45 1.29 -15.50 -4.50
N ILE A 46 1.17 -16.67 -5.14
CA ILE A 46 0.36 -16.83 -6.35
C ILE A 46 -1.11 -16.53 -6.05
N LEU A 47 -1.66 -17.04 -4.95
CA LEU A 47 -3.03 -16.76 -4.54
C LEU A 47 -3.24 -15.28 -4.19
N GLY A 48 -2.30 -14.66 -3.49
CA GLY A 48 -2.31 -13.23 -3.21
C GLY A 48 -2.30 -12.40 -4.50
N GLY A 49 -1.46 -12.76 -5.47
CA GLY A 49 -1.41 -12.10 -6.77
C GLY A 49 -2.72 -12.26 -7.56
N LEU A 50 -3.34 -13.44 -7.53
CA LEU A 50 -4.60 -13.68 -8.23
C LEU A 50 -5.77 -12.88 -7.61
N THR A 51 -5.85 -12.84 -6.28
CA THR A 51 -6.88 -12.04 -5.59
C THR A 51 -6.70 -10.55 -5.85
N ALA A 52 -5.46 -10.04 -5.85
CA ALA A 52 -5.15 -8.66 -6.22
C ALA A 52 -5.53 -8.34 -7.68
N LEU A 53 -5.27 -9.26 -8.61
CA LEU A 53 -5.64 -9.10 -10.02
C LEU A 53 -7.16 -8.99 -10.21
N CYS A 54 -7.93 -9.86 -9.56
CA CYS A 54 -9.39 -9.77 -9.57
C CYS A 54 -9.88 -8.42 -9.05
N GLY A 55 -9.33 -7.95 -7.93
CA GLY A 55 -9.65 -6.63 -7.37
C GLY A 55 -9.32 -5.49 -8.33
N ALA A 56 -8.16 -5.54 -8.98
CA ALA A 56 -7.73 -4.52 -9.95
C ALA A 56 -8.68 -4.43 -11.15
N ILE A 57 -9.15 -5.56 -11.68
CA ILE A 57 -10.12 -5.59 -12.79
C ILE A 57 -11.46 -4.98 -12.34
N SER A 58 -11.97 -5.36 -11.16
CA SER A 58 -13.22 -4.78 -10.63
C SER A 58 -13.12 -3.26 -10.43
N TYR A 59 -11.97 -2.77 -9.94
CA TYR A 59 -11.71 -1.33 -9.82
C TYR A 59 -11.58 -0.63 -11.18
N ALA A 60 -11.03 -1.31 -12.19
CA ALA A 60 -10.93 -0.76 -13.54
C ALA A 60 -12.32 -0.56 -14.18
N GLU A 61 -13.23 -1.52 -14.00
CA GLU A 61 -14.62 -1.40 -14.47
C GLU A 61 -15.37 -0.25 -13.76
N LEU A 62 -15.21 -0.14 -12.44
CA LEU A 62 -15.77 0.97 -11.66
C LEU A 62 -15.20 2.34 -12.10
N GLY A 63 -13.89 2.42 -12.32
CA GLY A 63 -13.24 3.65 -12.81
C GLY A 63 -13.69 4.04 -14.22
N ALA A 64 -13.96 3.06 -15.08
CA ALA A 64 -14.46 3.29 -16.44
C ALA A 64 -15.94 3.74 -16.45
N THR A 65 -16.76 3.19 -15.55
CA THR A 65 -18.20 3.51 -15.45
C THR A 65 -18.47 4.85 -14.74
N LEU A 66 -17.65 5.20 -13.74
CA LEU A 66 -17.77 6.43 -12.96
C LEU A 66 -16.53 7.33 -13.10
N PRO A 67 -16.30 7.99 -14.27
CA PRO A 67 -15.05 8.67 -14.61
C PRO A 67 -14.89 10.06 -13.94
N ARG A 68 -15.32 10.21 -12.69
CA ARG A 68 -15.14 11.43 -11.89
C ARG A 68 -14.00 11.27 -10.90
N SER A 69 -13.26 12.36 -10.69
CA SER A 69 -12.24 12.45 -9.65
C SER A 69 -12.87 12.24 -8.26
N GLY A 70 -12.24 11.42 -7.43
CA GLY A 70 -12.70 11.13 -6.07
C GLY A 70 -12.49 9.68 -5.62
N GLY A 71 -12.14 8.76 -6.52
CA GLY A 71 -11.82 7.37 -6.19
C GLY A 71 -12.95 6.70 -5.40
N GLU A 72 -12.59 6.05 -4.29
CA GLU A 72 -13.53 5.35 -3.40
C GLU A 72 -14.66 6.25 -2.89
N TYR A 73 -14.36 7.50 -2.51
CA TYR A 73 -15.38 8.45 -2.08
C TYR A 73 -16.48 8.61 -3.14
N ASN A 74 -16.08 8.75 -4.42
CA ASN A 74 -17.03 8.89 -5.52
C ASN A 74 -17.79 7.59 -5.80
N PHE A 75 -17.12 6.44 -5.73
CA PHE A 75 -17.77 5.14 -5.94
C PHE A 75 -18.82 4.86 -4.87
N LEU A 76 -18.48 5.00 -3.58
CA LEU A 76 -19.40 4.72 -2.48
C LEU A 76 -20.54 5.76 -2.41
N SER A 77 -20.26 7.03 -2.72
CA SER A 77 -21.30 8.08 -2.75
C SER A 77 -22.36 7.80 -3.80
N GLN A 78 -21.97 7.29 -4.97
CA GLN A 78 -22.88 7.06 -6.09
C GLN A 78 -23.58 5.70 -6.03
N ILE A 79 -22.91 4.65 -5.54
CA ILE A 79 -23.45 3.28 -5.54
C ILE A 79 -24.30 3.01 -4.30
N TYR A 80 -23.86 3.47 -3.12
CA TYR A 80 -24.51 3.14 -1.85
C TYR A 80 -25.30 4.31 -1.28
N HIS A 81 -24.59 5.33 -0.78
CA HIS A 81 -25.20 6.50 -0.16
C HIS A 81 -24.14 7.60 0.05
N PRO A 82 -24.49 8.90 -0.01
CA PRO A 82 -23.57 10.00 0.30
C PRO A 82 -22.87 9.88 1.66
N ALA A 83 -23.54 9.30 2.66
CA ALA A 83 -22.96 9.07 3.99
C ALA A 83 -21.81 8.03 3.96
N ALA A 84 -21.94 6.97 3.16
CA ALA A 84 -20.88 5.97 3.01
C ALA A 84 -19.67 6.57 2.29
N GLY A 85 -19.93 7.42 1.30
CA GLY A 85 -18.91 8.25 0.66
C GLY A 85 -18.16 9.11 1.68
N PHE A 86 -18.88 9.89 2.50
CA PHE A 86 -18.27 10.74 3.54
C PHE A 86 -17.34 9.96 4.48
N VAL A 87 -17.77 8.79 4.96
CA VAL A 87 -16.95 7.93 5.83
C VAL A 87 -15.69 7.46 5.10
N SER A 88 -15.81 6.99 3.85
CA SER A 88 -14.64 6.62 3.03
C SER A 88 -13.68 7.80 2.84
N GLY A 89 -14.20 8.99 2.53
CA GLY A 89 -13.39 10.21 2.40
C GLY A 89 -12.65 10.57 3.69
N TRP A 90 -13.31 10.44 4.85
CA TRP A 90 -12.70 10.69 6.15
C TRP A 90 -11.57 9.72 6.47
N ILE A 91 -11.76 8.42 6.19
CA ILE A 91 -10.75 7.39 6.40
C ILE A 91 -9.56 7.63 5.46
N SER A 92 -9.81 7.92 4.19
CA SER A 92 -8.74 8.19 3.22
C SER A 92 -7.92 9.44 3.59
N MET A 93 -8.57 10.48 4.11
CA MET A 93 -7.89 11.69 4.57
C MET A 93 -7.07 11.46 5.85
N SER A 94 -7.59 10.70 6.81
CA SER A 94 -6.97 10.53 8.13
C SER A 94 -5.94 9.39 8.16
N VAL A 95 -6.29 8.22 7.63
CA VAL A 95 -5.49 7.00 7.73
C VAL A 95 -4.80 6.65 6.41
N GLY A 96 -5.43 7.01 5.27
CA GLY A 96 -5.00 6.58 3.95
C GLY A 96 -3.53 6.91 3.62
N PHE A 97 -3.04 8.06 4.04
CA PHE A 97 -1.63 8.46 3.86
C PHE A 97 -0.78 8.27 5.12
N ALA A 98 -1.36 8.44 6.31
CA ALA A 98 -0.62 8.35 7.56
C ALA A 98 -0.12 6.93 7.82
N ALA A 99 -0.94 5.91 7.58
CA ALA A 99 -0.58 4.52 7.89
C ALA A 99 0.55 3.97 7.00
N PRO A 100 0.53 4.14 5.66
CA PRO A 100 1.64 3.68 4.82
C PRO A 100 2.96 4.39 5.14
N THR A 101 2.93 5.71 5.39
CA THR A 101 4.13 6.48 5.75
C THR A 101 4.68 6.05 7.11
N ALA A 102 3.81 5.84 8.10
CA ALA A 102 4.18 5.30 9.41
C ALA A 102 4.85 3.93 9.29
N LEU A 103 4.25 3.02 8.52
CA LEU A 103 4.81 1.69 8.30
C LEU A 103 6.18 1.75 7.60
N ALA A 104 6.34 2.61 6.59
CA ALA A 104 7.61 2.79 5.89
C ALA A 104 8.71 3.32 6.84
N ALA A 105 8.40 4.32 7.68
CA ALA A 105 9.35 4.86 8.65
C ALA A 105 9.75 3.84 9.73
N MET A 106 8.78 3.10 10.27
CA MET A 106 9.04 2.02 11.22
C MET A 106 9.94 0.95 10.60
N THR A 107 9.61 0.50 9.39
CA THR A 107 10.39 -0.48 8.65
C THR A 107 11.82 0.00 8.43
N PHE A 108 11.99 1.24 7.96
CA PHE A 108 13.30 1.83 7.77
C PHE A 108 14.11 1.88 9.07
N SER A 109 13.49 2.31 10.17
CA SER A 109 14.18 2.39 11.47
C SER A 109 14.67 1.02 11.95
N ALA A 110 13.89 -0.04 11.78
CA ALA A 110 14.24 -1.40 12.18
C ALA A 110 15.39 -1.96 11.32
N TYR A 111 15.32 -1.81 9.99
CA TYR A 111 16.39 -2.27 9.10
C TYR A 111 17.67 -1.44 9.23
N PHE A 112 17.57 -0.13 9.45
CA PHE A 112 18.72 0.75 9.63
C PHE A 112 19.49 0.43 10.92
N THR A 113 18.75 0.25 12.01
CA THR A 113 19.31 -0.02 13.35
C THR A 113 19.97 -1.40 13.39
N SER A 114 19.27 -2.42 12.90
CA SER A 114 19.80 -3.79 12.82
C SER A 114 21.07 -3.89 11.96
N SER A 115 21.17 -3.11 10.88
CA SER A 115 22.34 -3.16 9.99
C SER A 115 23.58 -2.42 10.51
N LEU A 116 23.42 -1.36 11.30
CA LEU A 116 24.55 -0.51 11.75
C LEU A 116 24.99 -0.78 13.19
N PHE A 117 24.05 -1.07 14.08
CA PHE A 117 24.30 -1.09 15.53
C PHE A 117 23.92 -2.43 16.18
N GLY A 118 23.33 -3.37 15.44
CA GLY A 118 22.79 -4.62 15.98
C GLY A 118 21.47 -4.43 16.71
N GLU A 119 21.19 -5.23 17.74
CA GLU A 119 19.99 -5.04 18.58
C GLU A 119 20.17 -3.80 19.48
N VAL A 120 19.38 -2.77 19.24
CA VAL A 120 19.34 -1.54 20.05
C VAL A 120 18.03 -1.51 20.83
N SER A 121 17.98 -0.76 21.93
CA SER A 121 16.76 -0.62 22.73
C SER A 121 15.58 -0.14 21.88
N ASN A 122 14.41 -0.76 22.05
CA ASN A 122 13.14 -0.40 21.40
C ASN A 122 12.83 1.11 21.47
N PHE A 123 13.29 1.80 22.52
CA PHE A 123 13.12 3.24 22.66
C PHE A 123 13.87 4.04 21.57
N VAL A 124 15.07 3.60 21.19
CA VAL A 124 15.88 4.26 20.17
C VAL A 124 15.27 4.07 18.78
N GLU A 125 14.79 2.86 18.46
CA GLU A 125 14.09 2.59 17.20
C GLU A 125 12.84 3.45 17.05
N GLN A 126 12.03 3.56 18.12
CA GLN A 126 10.84 4.40 18.12
C GLN A 126 11.16 5.89 17.94
N VAL A 127 12.21 6.38 18.60
CA VAL A 127 12.64 7.79 18.44
C VAL A 127 13.08 8.06 17.00
N ILE A 128 13.82 7.15 16.37
CA ILE A 128 14.25 7.27 14.96
C ILE A 128 13.03 7.23 14.02
N ALA A 129 12.08 6.31 14.23
CA ALA A 129 10.87 6.22 13.42
C ALA A 129 10.01 7.49 13.51
N VAL A 130 9.78 8.00 14.73
CA VAL A 130 8.98 9.21 14.96
C VAL A 130 9.68 10.45 14.40
N SER A 131 11.00 10.57 14.56
CA SER A 131 11.74 11.70 13.99
C SER A 131 11.73 11.68 12.46
N LEU A 132 11.84 10.52 11.82
CA LEU A 132 11.62 10.37 10.37
C LEU A 132 10.22 10.78 9.95
N LEU A 133 9.19 10.39 10.71
CA LEU A 133 7.80 10.77 10.42
C LEU A 133 7.53 12.26 10.57
N LEU A 134 8.23 12.94 11.48
CA LEU A 134 8.12 14.39 11.64
C LEU A 134 8.89 15.18 10.56
N LEU A 135 9.83 14.53 9.88
CA LEU A 135 10.67 15.13 8.83
C LEU A 135 10.06 15.00 7.43
N LEU A 136 9.21 13.98 7.21
CA LEU A 136 8.48 13.69 5.97
C LEU A 136 7.16 14.46 5.89
#